data_AF-A0A7S1TFX1-F1
#
_entry.id   AF-A0A7S1TFX1-F1
#
_cell.length_a   1.000
_cell.length_b   1.000
_cell.length_c   1.000
_cell.angle_alpha   90.00
_cell.angle_beta   90.00
_cell.angle_gamma   90.00
#
_symmetry.space_group_name_H-M   'P 1'
#
loop_
_entity.id
_entity.type
_entity.pdbx_description
1 polymer ?
#
loop_
_entity_poly.entity_id
_entity_poly.type
_entity_poly.pdbx_seq_one_letter_code
_entity_poly.pdbx_strand_id
1 'polypeptide(L)'
;MEVDGVETEQEVMGGTTTTTTTEEFRPVRRPGIGTAGQTLQVTSNFYTVELTKELGGIQQFDVTVIGKTKNSKSDRMSPNLLRKVITALETQHEERLGGARFAYDGRDLAFSDRAIDLSNDQFEVKLAEDDTFTVHLKRTRTADINELMEYIATGGEKD
;
A
#
# COMPACT_ATOMS: atom_id res chain seq x y z
N MET A 1 -28.66 -36.34 -1.38
CA MET A 1 -27.37 -36.97 -1.77
C MET A 1 -26.50 -35.82 -2.22
N GLU A 2 -25.36 -35.50 -1.63
CA GLU A 2 -24.53 -36.06 -0.57
C GLU A 2 -23.86 -34.89 0.15
N VAL A 3 -23.45 -35.14 1.39
CA VAL A 3 -22.72 -34.26 2.29
C VAL A 3 -21.22 -34.45 2.05
N ASP A 4 -20.44 -33.37 2.02
CA ASP A 4 -18.98 -33.32 2.27
C ASP A 4 -18.64 -31.83 2.52
N GLY A 5 -17.86 -31.38 3.50
CA GLY A 5 -17.24 -31.98 4.68
C GLY A 5 -16.71 -30.78 5.48
N VAL A 6 -17.18 -30.61 6.72
CA VAL A 6 -16.75 -29.52 7.61
C VAL A 6 -15.69 -30.10 8.55
N GLU A 7 -14.45 -29.65 8.44
CA GLU A 7 -13.43 -29.92 9.45
C GLU A 7 -13.76 -29.12 10.71
N THR A 8 -14.32 -29.80 11.71
CA THR A 8 -14.55 -29.27 13.06
C THR A 8 -13.33 -29.53 13.93
N GLU A 9 -12.57 -28.48 14.26
CA GLU A 9 -11.76 -28.48 15.47
C GLU A 9 -12.64 -28.10 16.67
N GLN A 10 -12.75 -29.01 17.63
CA GLN A 10 -13.68 -28.93 18.74
C GLN A 10 -12.90 -28.69 20.04
N GLU A 11 -12.93 -27.47 20.56
CA GLU A 11 -12.53 -27.18 21.94
C GLU A 11 -13.78 -26.93 22.78
N VAL A 12 -14.04 -27.79 23.76
CA VAL A 12 -15.25 -27.76 24.59
C VAL A 12 -14.91 -27.20 25.97
N MET A 13 -15.28 -25.94 26.21
CA MET A 13 -15.42 -25.38 27.56
C MET A 13 -16.66 -24.48 27.64
N GLY A 14 -17.72 -25.02 28.23
CA GLY A 14 -18.70 -24.26 29.03
C GLY A 14 -19.45 -23.11 28.36
N GLY A 15 -20.59 -23.44 27.73
CA GLY A 15 -21.84 -22.67 27.84
C GLY A 15 -21.80 -21.18 27.49
N THR A 16 -21.69 -20.86 26.20
CA THR A 16 -22.61 -20.05 25.38
C THR A 16 -21.91 -19.92 24.02
N THR A 17 -22.30 -20.75 23.05
CA THR A 17 -21.79 -20.65 21.68
C THR A 17 -22.37 -19.41 21.03
N THR A 18 -21.69 -18.28 21.17
CA THR A 18 -21.87 -17.16 20.26
C THR A 18 -21.20 -17.56 18.96
N THR A 19 -21.95 -18.21 18.07
CA THR A 19 -21.53 -18.39 16.68
C THR A 19 -21.50 -17.00 16.06
N THR A 20 -20.33 -16.36 16.06
CA THR A 20 -20.11 -15.16 15.24
C THR A 20 -19.99 -15.64 13.81
N THR A 21 -21.12 -15.95 13.18
CA THR A 21 -21.20 -16.07 11.73
C THR A 21 -20.98 -14.68 11.18
N THR A 22 -19.75 -14.36 10.80
CA THR A 22 -19.45 -13.18 10.01
C THR A 22 -20.02 -13.42 8.62
N GLU A 23 -21.34 -13.26 8.45
CA GLU A 23 -21.94 -13.21 7.12
C GLU A 23 -21.31 -12.00 6.41
N GLU A 24 -20.45 -12.27 5.44
CA GLU A 24 -19.81 -11.25 4.62
C GLU A 24 -20.90 -10.52 3.83
N PHE A 25 -21.30 -9.33 4.31
CA PHE A 25 -22.15 -8.43 3.55
C PHE A 25 -21.36 -7.93 2.33
N ARG A 26 -21.52 -8.62 1.19
CA ARG A 26 -20.99 -8.20 -0.10
C ARG A 26 -22.02 -7.32 -0.82
N PRO A 27 -21.65 -6.14 -1.35
CA PRO A 27 -22.56 -5.35 -2.17
C PRO A 27 -23.10 -6.16 -3.34
N VAL A 28 -24.40 -6.02 -3.64
CA VAL A 28 -25.04 -6.67 -4.78
C VAL A 28 -24.42 -6.13 -6.09
N ARG A 29 -24.12 -7.02 -7.03
CA ARG A 29 -23.58 -6.64 -8.35
C ARG A 29 -24.57 -5.76 -9.11
N ARG A 30 -24.03 -4.85 -9.95
CA ARG A 30 -24.86 -4.01 -10.82
C ARG A 30 -25.66 -4.91 -11.78
N PRO A 31 -27.01 -4.88 -11.76
CA PRO A 31 -27.83 -5.77 -12.58
C PRO A 31 -27.83 -5.42 -14.08
N GLY A 32 -27.43 -4.18 -14.42
CA GLY A 32 -27.35 -3.72 -15.80
C GLY A 32 -27.14 -2.21 -15.90
N ILE A 33 -27.16 -1.68 -17.13
CA ILE A 33 -27.14 -0.25 -17.43
C ILE A 33 -28.54 0.17 -17.88
N GLY A 34 -29.05 1.29 -17.36
CA GLY A 34 -30.38 1.79 -17.71
C GLY A 34 -30.49 2.20 -19.19
N THR A 35 -31.60 1.87 -19.83
CA THR A 35 -31.85 2.11 -21.27
C THR A 35 -32.92 3.15 -21.55
N ALA A 36 -33.62 3.65 -20.53
CA ALA A 36 -34.66 4.65 -20.68
C ALA A 36 -34.07 6.08 -20.78
N GLY A 37 -34.65 6.91 -21.64
CA GLY A 37 -34.30 8.33 -21.80
C GLY A 37 -33.61 8.65 -23.13
N GLN A 38 -33.25 9.92 -23.30
CA GLN A 38 -32.50 10.40 -24.47
C GLN A 38 -31.00 10.48 -24.14
N THR A 39 -30.15 10.06 -25.08
CA THR A 39 -28.69 10.16 -24.95
C THR A 39 -28.24 11.63 -24.93
N LEU A 40 -27.37 11.97 -23.99
CA LEU A 40 -26.70 13.27 -23.89
C LEU A 40 -25.19 13.05 -23.78
N GLN A 41 -24.40 13.86 -24.50
CA GLN A 41 -22.95 13.87 -24.33
C GLN A 41 -22.58 14.70 -23.11
N VAL A 42 -21.77 14.13 -22.22
CA VAL A 42 -21.32 14.77 -21.00
C VAL A 42 -19.80 14.71 -20.92
N THR A 43 -19.19 15.77 -20.39
CA THR A 43 -17.80 15.77 -19.95
C THR A 43 -17.76 15.57 -18.45
N SER A 44 -16.76 14.85 -17.97
CA SER A 44 -16.51 14.69 -16.54
C SER A 44 -15.09 15.13 -16.20
N ASN A 45 -14.82 15.32 -14.92
CA ASN A 45 -13.50 15.56 -14.38
C ASN A 45 -12.71 14.26 -14.12
N PHE A 46 -13.05 13.17 -14.82
CA PHE A 46 -12.32 11.91 -14.76
C PHE A 46 -11.35 11.84 -15.94
N TYR A 47 -10.08 11.59 -15.63
CA TYR A 47 -9.02 11.43 -16.61
C TYR A 47 -8.63 9.96 -16.69
N THR A 48 -8.39 9.45 -17.90
CA THR A 48 -7.88 8.10 -18.09
C THR A 48 -6.41 8.07 -17.66
N VAL A 49 -6.06 7.12 -16.80
CA VAL A 49 -4.68 6.88 -16.37
C VAL A 49 -4.22 5.58 -17.00
N GLU A 50 -3.16 5.65 -17.80
CA GLU A 50 -2.54 4.48 -18.41
C GLU A 50 -1.43 3.97 -17.48
N LEU A 51 -1.57 2.72 -17.03
CA LEU A 51 -0.54 2.01 -16.28
C LEU A 51 0.20 1.07 -17.24
N THR A 52 1.53 1.18 -17.32
CA THR A 52 2.32 0.30 -18.18
C THR A 52 2.55 -1.05 -17.49
N LYS A 53 2.27 -2.14 -18.21
CA LYS A 53 2.52 -3.52 -17.72
C LYS A 53 4.01 -3.80 -17.49
N GLU A 54 4.88 -2.99 -18.09
CA GLU A 54 6.33 -3.07 -17.97
C GLU A 54 6.86 -2.66 -16.59
N LEU A 55 6.05 -1.96 -15.77
CA LEU A 55 6.40 -1.62 -14.39
C LEU A 55 6.51 -2.86 -13.48
N GLY A 56 6.07 -4.04 -13.94
CA GLY A 56 6.10 -5.26 -13.14
C GLY A 56 5.27 -5.10 -11.87
N GLY A 57 5.93 -5.25 -10.71
CA GLY A 57 5.30 -5.12 -9.40
C GLY A 57 5.81 -3.90 -8.63
N ILE A 58 4.90 -3.18 -7.99
CA ILE A 58 5.24 -2.07 -7.08
C ILE A 58 5.63 -2.66 -5.73
N GLN A 59 6.85 -2.38 -5.28
CA GLN A 59 7.30 -2.80 -3.97
C GLN A 59 6.81 -1.82 -2.90
N GLN A 60 6.16 -2.33 -1.87
CA GLN A 60 5.78 -1.57 -0.69
C GLN A 60 6.79 -1.80 0.43
N PHE A 61 7.14 -0.70 1.09
CA PHE A 61 8.02 -0.67 2.24
C PHE A 61 7.32 0.02 3.41
N ASP A 62 7.45 -0.60 4.58
CA ASP A 62 7.20 0.08 5.85
C ASP A 62 8.42 0.94 6.17
N VAL A 63 8.15 2.20 6.49
CA VAL A 63 9.14 3.24 6.77
C VAL A 63 9.01 3.65 8.22
N THR A 64 10.11 3.59 8.95
CA THR A 64 10.20 4.21 10.29
C THR A 64 11.34 5.19 10.29
N VAL A 65 11.04 6.46 10.55
CA VAL A 65 12.07 7.51 10.69
C VAL A 65 12.22 7.83 12.17
N ILE A 66 13.44 7.72 12.68
CA ILE A 66 13.82 8.04 14.04
C ILE A 66 14.83 9.17 13.99
N GLY A 67 14.56 10.26 14.69
CA GLY A 67 15.47 11.39 14.78
C GLY A 67 14.81 12.60 15.41
N LYS A 68 15.61 13.61 15.69
CA LYS A 68 15.14 14.89 16.23
C LYS A 68 15.88 16.00 15.51
N THR A 69 15.17 17.04 15.12
CA THR A 69 15.82 18.28 14.69
C THR A 69 16.10 19.15 15.90
N LYS A 70 17.22 19.88 15.87
CA LYS A 70 17.58 20.78 16.99
C LYS A 70 16.50 21.84 17.28
N ASN A 71 15.74 22.22 16.26
CA ASN A 71 14.73 23.27 16.35
C ASN A 71 13.31 22.75 16.64
N SER A 72 13.08 21.43 16.65
CA SER A 72 11.75 20.90 16.94
C SER A 72 11.51 20.78 18.43
N LYS A 73 10.54 21.54 18.93
CA LYS A 73 10.00 21.40 20.29
C LYS A 73 9.01 20.23 20.42
N SER A 74 8.66 19.59 19.31
CA SER A 74 7.72 18.47 19.22
C SER A 74 8.48 17.19 18.92
N ASP A 75 8.17 16.12 19.66
CA ASP A 75 8.65 14.76 19.34
C ASP A 75 8.04 14.22 18.04
N ARG A 76 6.92 14.81 17.58
CA ARG A 76 6.31 14.45 16.29
C ARG A 76 6.93 15.25 15.15
N MET A 77 7.53 14.54 14.19
CA MET A 77 8.02 15.10 12.94
C MET A 77 6.87 15.43 11.98
N SER A 78 7.01 16.52 11.21
CA SER A 78 6.01 16.87 10.19
C SER A 78 6.17 15.99 8.94
N PRO A 79 5.07 15.66 8.22
CA PRO A 79 5.15 14.89 6.97
C PRO A 79 6.09 15.51 5.92
N ASN A 80 6.18 16.84 5.87
CA ASN A 80 7.08 17.54 4.95
C ASN A 80 8.55 17.32 5.30
N LEU A 81 8.90 17.27 6.60
CA LEU A 81 10.25 16.93 7.02
C LEU A 81 10.56 15.46 6.68
N LEU A 82 9.63 14.55 6.95
CA LEU A 82 9.80 13.13 6.65
C LEU A 82 10.02 12.90 5.15
N ARG A 83 9.27 13.58 4.27
CA ARG A 83 9.51 13.53 2.82
C ARG A 83 10.89 14.02 2.43
N LYS A 84 11.38 15.11 3.05
CA LYS A 84 12.76 15.58 2.82
C LYS A 84 13.80 14.55 3.25
N VAL A 85 13.59 13.88 4.39
CA VAL A 85 14.49 12.79 4.85
C VAL A 85 14.52 11.67 3.81
N ILE A 86 13.37 11.23 3.28
CA ILE A 86 13.34 10.18 2.24
C ILE A 86 13.98 10.64 0.93
N THR A 87 13.77 11.88 0.48
CA THR A 87 14.49 12.40 -0.70
C THR A 87 16.00 12.46 -0.47
N ALA A 88 16.44 12.81 0.74
CA ALA A 88 17.86 12.79 1.08
C ALA A 88 18.43 11.37 1.17
N LEU A 89 17.65 10.40 1.65
CA LEU A 89 17.99 8.98 1.64
C LEU A 89 18.27 8.48 0.23
N GLU A 90 17.38 8.78 -0.73
CA GLU A 90 17.54 8.42 -2.14
C GLU A 90 18.86 8.94 -2.73
N THR A 91 19.25 10.16 -2.33
CA THR A 91 20.47 10.82 -2.84
C THR A 91 21.73 10.32 -2.15
N GLN A 92 21.70 10.11 -0.83
CA GLN A 92 22.87 9.74 -0.04
C GLN A 92 23.22 8.26 -0.14
N HIS A 93 22.22 7.41 -0.41
CA HIS A 93 22.36 5.95 -0.45
C HIS A 93 21.98 5.38 -1.82
N GLU A 94 22.23 6.15 -2.90
CA GLU A 94 21.88 5.77 -4.28
C GLU A 94 22.43 4.39 -4.67
N GLU A 95 23.69 4.09 -4.27
CA GLU A 95 24.35 2.81 -4.55
C GLU A 95 23.64 1.63 -3.87
N ARG A 96 23.23 1.79 -2.60
CA ARG A 96 22.56 0.72 -1.84
C ARG A 96 21.12 0.51 -2.30
N LEU A 97 20.46 1.58 -2.75
CA LEU A 97 19.10 1.58 -3.26
C LEU A 97 19.01 1.26 -4.76
N GLY A 98 20.14 1.15 -5.46
CA GLY A 98 20.17 0.89 -6.90
C GLY A 98 19.51 1.99 -7.73
N GLY A 99 19.60 3.25 -7.28
CA GLY A 99 18.93 4.39 -7.91
C GLY A 99 17.40 4.35 -7.83
N ALA A 100 16.84 3.55 -6.93
CA ALA A 100 15.40 3.52 -6.70
C ALA A 100 14.90 4.84 -6.11
N ARG A 101 13.72 5.26 -6.58
CA ARG A 101 12.99 6.39 -6.02
C ARG A 101 11.72 5.89 -5.35
N PHE A 102 11.29 6.62 -4.34
CA PHE A 102 10.15 6.27 -3.52
C PHE A 102 9.03 7.30 -3.67
N ALA A 103 7.83 6.81 -3.98
CA ALA A 103 6.61 7.53 -3.69
C ALA A 103 6.30 7.31 -2.20
N TYR A 104 6.56 8.32 -1.37
CA TYR A 104 6.37 8.25 0.07
C TYR A 104 5.15 9.06 0.53
N ASP A 105 4.28 8.43 1.31
CA ASP A 105 3.03 9.01 1.77
C ASP A 105 3.23 10.15 2.80
N GLY A 106 4.41 10.19 3.43
CA GLY A 106 4.78 11.16 4.46
C GLY A 106 4.60 10.65 5.89
N ARG A 107 4.37 9.35 6.09
CA ARG A 107 4.16 8.73 7.40
C ARG A 107 4.92 7.43 7.57
N ASP A 108 4.44 6.35 6.96
CA ASP A 108 4.89 4.98 7.24
C ASP A 108 4.98 4.11 5.99
N LEU A 109 4.51 4.57 4.82
CA LEU A 109 4.50 3.76 3.60
C LEU A 109 5.25 4.44 2.46
N ALA A 110 6.20 3.70 1.90
CA ALA A 110 6.90 4.05 0.67
C ALA A 110 6.65 2.98 -0.40
N PHE A 111 6.62 3.43 -1.66
CA PHE A 111 6.44 2.58 -2.82
C PHE A 111 7.55 2.82 -3.82
N SER A 112 8.10 1.75 -4.39
CA SER A 112 9.07 1.83 -5.48
C SER A 112 8.67 0.94 -6.65
N ASP A 113 8.96 1.40 -7.85
CA ASP A 113 8.86 0.63 -9.10
C ASP A 113 10.05 -0.33 -9.29
N ARG A 114 11.16 -0.09 -8.58
CA ARG A 114 12.35 -0.93 -8.68
C ARG A 114 12.36 -2.00 -7.61
N ALA A 115 12.93 -3.14 -7.98
CA ALA A 115 13.23 -4.18 -7.03
C ALA A 115 14.46 -3.83 -6.21
N ILE A 116 14.26 -3.65 -4.90
CA ILE A 116 15.34 -3.37 -3.96
C ILE A 116 15.42 -4.53 -2.98
N ASP A 117 16.61 -5.11 -2.85
CA ASP A 117 16.86 -6.17 -1.88
C ASP A 117 17.16 -5.57 -0.50
N LEU A 118 16.08 -5.19 0.18
CA LEU A 118 16.07 -4.69 1.56
C LEU A 118 15.24 -5.65 2.41
N SER A 119 15.87 -6.31 3.37
CA SER A 119 15.17 -7.21 4.30
C SER A 119 14.67 -6.46 5.54
N ASN A 120 15.51 -5.63 6.16
CA ASN A 120 15.19 -4.75 7.29
C ASN A 120 16.36 -3.78 7.52
N ASP A 121 16.68 -3.01 6.48
CA ASP A 121 17.88 -2.18 6.48
C ASP A 121 17.67 -0.85 7.19
N GLN A 122 18.77 -0.34 7.76
CA GLN A 122 18.81 0.92 8.46
C GLN A 122 19.78 1.86 7.76
N PHE A 123 19.36 3.10 7.59
CA PHE A 123 20.11 4.12 6.89
C PHE A 123 20.25 5.34 7.78
N GLU A 124 21.48 5.84 7.91
CA GLU A 124 21.72 7.15 8.51
C GLU A 124 21.63 8.22 7.43
N VAL A 125 20.75 9.20 7.64
CA VAL A 125 20.46 10.28 6.69
C VAL A 125 20.70 11.61 7.37
N LYS A 126 21.50 12.47 6.74
CA LYS A 126 21.82 13.80 7.26
C LYS A 126 21.14 14.88 6.42
N LEU A 127 20.27 15.69 7.03
CA LEU A 127 19.64 16.83 6.34
C LEU A 127 20.42 18.13 6.49
N ALA A 128 21.11 18.31 7.62
CA ALA A 128 21.99 19.42 7.93
C ALA A 128 23.12 18.89 8.83
N GLU A 129 24.15 19.71 9.12
CA GLU A 129 25.30 19.32 9.98
C GLU A 129 24.86 18.69 11.32
N ASP A 130 23.71 19.11 11.80
CA ASP A 130 23.20 18.82 13.13
C ASP A 130 21.93 17.95 13.17
N ASP A 131 21.32 17.69 12.00
CA ASP A 131 20.05 16.99 11.89
C ASP A 131 20.28 15.64 11.20
N THR A 132 20.50 14.61 12.03
CA THR A 132 20.71 13.22 11.61
C THR A 132 19.49 12.36 11.96
N PHE A 133 19.07 11.53 11.01
CA PHE A 133 17.93 10.64 11.14
C PHE A 133 18.33 9.22 10.80
N THR A 134 17.79 8.25 11.53
CA THR A 134 17.84 6.84 11.17
C THR A 134 16.54 6.47 10.47
N VAL A 135 16.63 6.00 9.24
CA VAL A 135 15.49 5.48 8.47
C VAL A 135 15.57 3.97 8.43
N HIS A 136 14.52 3.31 8.88
CA HIS A 136 14.33 1.87 8.74
C HIS A 136 13.41 1.62 7.55
N LEU A 137 13.88 0.79 6.61
CA LEU A 137 13.09 0.34 5.48
C LEU A 137 12.92 -1.17 5.56
N LYS A 138 11.67 -1.62 5.60
CA LYS A 138 11.31 -3.03 5.58
C LYS A 138 10.35 -3.30 4.43
N ARG A 139 10.75 -4.15 3.49
CA ARG A 139 9.84 -4.59 2.42
C ARG A 139 8.71 -5.42 3.01
N THR A 140 7.47 -5.07 2.71
CA THR A 140 6.29 -5.79 3.22
C THR A 140 5.58 -6.60 2.16
N ARG A 141 5.35 -6.02 0.98
CA ARG A 141 4.66 -6.72 -0.12
C ARG A 141 5.12 -6.21 -1.48
N THR A 142 4.85 -7.01 -2.50
CA THR A 142 4.90 -6.58 -3.89
C THR A 142 3.47 -6.58 -4.41
N ALA A 143 2.98 -5.44 -4.88
CA ALA A 143 1.67 -5.31 -5.49
C ALA A 143 1.81 -5.53 -7.00
N ASP A 144 1.07 -6.51 -7.53
CA ASP A 144 1.03 -6.77 -8.97
C ASP A 144 0.01 -5.83 -9.64
N ILE A 145 0.51 -4.94 -10.50
CA ILE A 145 -0.34 -4.03 -11.26
C ILE A 145 -1.25 -4.82 -12.21
N ASN A 146 -0.82 -5.98 -12.69
CA ASN A 146 -1.62 -6.80 -13.60
C ASN A 146 -2.89 -7.32 -12.92
N GLU A 147 -2.82 -7.68 -11.64
CA GLU A 147 -3.98 -8.10 -10.86
C GLU A 147 -5.02 -6.96 -10.75
N LEU A 148 -4.55 -5.72 -10.54
CA LEU A 148 -5.43 -4.55 -10.54
C LEU A 148 -6.06 -4.33 -11.92
N MET A 149 -5.27 -4.45 -12.99
CA MET A 149 -5.75 -4.26 -14.35
C MET A 149 -6.77 -5.33 -14.75
N GLU A 150 -6.55 -6.58 -14.35
CA GLU A 150 -7.50 -7.68 -14.53
C GLU A 150 -8.79 -7.42 -13.74
N TYR A 151 -8.68 -7.06 -12.45
CA TYR A 151 -9.84 -6.73 -11.63
C TYR A 151 -10.67 -5.58 -12.22
N ILE A 152 -10.03 -4.54 -12.75
CA ILE A 152 -10.72 -3.45 -13.43
C ILE A 152 -11.38 -3.92 -14.73
N ALA A 153 -10.68 -4.76 -15.52
CA ALA A 153 -11.18 -5.27 -16.79
C ALA A 153 -12.39 -6.19 -16.61
N THR A 154 -12.42 -7.00 -15.56
CA THR A 154 -13.56 -7.87 -15.23
C THR A 154 -14.66 -7.14 -14.47
N GLY A 155 -14.47 -5.87 -14.08
CA GLY A 155 -15.43 -5.15 -13.25
C GLY A 155 -15.54 -5.68 -11.82
N GLY A 156 -14.49 -6.34 -11.35
CA GLY A 156 -14.38 -6.92 -10.01
C GLY A 156 -14.84 -8.37 -9.89
N GLU A 157 -14.87 -9.10 -11.00
CA GLU A 157 -15.12 -10.55 -11.00
C GLU A 157 -13.79 -11.27 -10.76
N LYS A 158 -13.56 -11.70 -9.52
CA LYS A 158 -12.70 -12.85 -9.23
C LYS A 158 -13.61 -14.02 -8.89
N ASP A 159 -13.43 -15.12 -9.62
CA ASP A 159 -14.10 -16.41 -9.39
C ASP A 159 -13.80 -16.97 -7.99
#